data_AF-A0A178B570-F1
#
_entry.id   AF-A0A178B570-F1
#
_cell.length_a   1.000
_cell.length_b   1.000
_cell.length_c   1.000
_cell.angle_alpha   90.00
_cell.angle_beta   90.00
_cell.angle_gamma   90.00
#
_symmetry.space_group_name_H-M   'P 1'
#
loop_
_entity.id
_entity.type
_entity.pdbx_description
1 polymer ?
#
loop_
_entity_poly.entity_id
_entity_poly.type
_entity_poly.pdbx_seq_one_letter_code
_entity_poly.pdbx_strand_id
1 'polypeptide(L)'
;SREPVAKAKSALEKLLAGHIAADGHSPITDPIFFKPSAKSLLDDLCAAHGVFMHQDLRRSVLRLYGGDEGIEQVERSLAAKCAELKEQSHTVTLDTETLAFALKGGFRQIVTALGKDKVKLDIISNP
;
A
#
# COMPACT_ATOMS: atom_id res chain seq x y z
N SER A 1 20.31 36.65 -18.40
CA SER A 1 20.28 35.23 -18.82
C SER A 1 19.22 34.49 -18.02
N ARG A 2 18.23 33.86 -18.66
CA ARG A 2 17.11 33.15 -17.98
C ARG A 2 17.35 31.64 -17.81
N GLU A 3 18.33 31.09 -18.52
CA GLU A 3 18.67 29.66 -18.52
C GLU A 3 19.06 29.09 -17.14
N PRO A 4 19.92 29.76 -16.34
CA PRO A 4 20.32 29.25 -15.03
C PRO A 4 19.13 29.14 -14.06
N VAL A 5 18.20 30.10 -14.13
CA VAL A 5 16.98 30.10 -13.30
C VAL A 5 16.05 28.97 -13.72
N ALA A 6 15.91 28.74 -15.03
CA ALA A 6 15.12 27.62 -15.54
C ALA A 6 15.69 26.26 -15.10
N LYS A 7 17.01 26.07 -15.18
CA LYS A 7 17.68 24.84 -14.71
C LYS A 7 17.51 24.63 -13.21
N ALA A 8 17.70 25.67 -12.40
CA ALA A 8 17.50 25.60 -10.95
C ALA A 8 16.04 25.26 -10.59
N LYS A 9 15.07 25.88 -11.27
CA LYS A 9 13.64 25.57 -11.09
C LYS A 9 13.35 24.11 -11.40
N SER A 10 13.79 23.60 -12.55
CA SER A 10 13.55 22.20 -12.92
C SER A 10 14.21 21.21 -11.96
N ALA A 11 15.39 21.52 -11.43
CA ALA A 11 16.03 20.68 -10.41
C ALA A 11 15.21 20.66 -9.11
N LEU A 12 14.71 21.81 -8.66
CA LEU A 12 13.87 21.90 -7.47
C LEU A 12 12.53 21.17 -7.66
N GLU A 13 11.88 21.32 -8.81
CA GLU A 13 10.63 20.62 -9.12
C GLU A 13 10.82 19.10 -9.11
N LYS A 14 11.96 18.60 -9.59
CA LYS A 14 12.30 17.17 -9.52
C LYS A 14 12.48 16.70 -8.07
N LEU A 15 13.18 17.48 -7.23
CA LEU A 15 13.33 17.15 -5.82
C LEU A 15 11.98 17.15 -5.09
N LEU A 16 11.11 18.12 -5.37
CA LEU A 16 9.79 18.23 -4.75
C LEU A 16 8.81 17.15 -5.23
N ALA A 17 8.98 16.67 -6.46
CA ALA A 17 8.16 15.57 -7.00
C ALA A 17 8.28 14.29 -6.15
N GLY A 18 9.45 14.07 -5.53
CA GLY A 18 9.75 12.86 -4.78
C GLY A 18 9.87 11.62 -5.68
N HIS A 19 10.46 10.57 -5.14
CA HIS A 19 10.54 9.27 -5.82
C HIS A 19 9.27 8.46 -5.55
N ILE A 20 8.65 7.87 -6.58
CA ILE A 20 7.48 7.01 -6.37
C ILE A 20 7.99 5.62 -6.03
N ALA A 21 7.64 5.13 -4.83
CA ALA A 21 8.02 3.79 -4.41
C ALA A 21 7.50 2.74 -5.41
N ALA A 22 8.39 1.88 -5.90
CA ALA A 22 8.10 0.86 -6.89
C ALA A 22 8.74 -0.48 -6.51
N ASP A 23 8.08 -1.56 -6.92
CA ASP A 23 8.67 -2.89 -7.01
C ASP A 23 9.11 -3.10 -8.46
N GLY A 24 10.40 -2.90 -8.73
CA GLY A 24 10.93 -2.81 -10.09
C GLY A 24 10.38 -1.60 -10.86
N HIS A 25 9.46 -1.85 -11.79
CA HIS A 25 8.83 -0.79 -12.60
C HIS A 25 7.36 -0.53 -12.22
N SER A 26 6.82 -1.28 -11.26
CA SER A 26 5.42 -1.15 -10.87
C SER A 26 5.30 -0.38 -9.56
N PRO A 27 4.53 0.73 -9.52
CA PRO A 27 4.30 1.46 -8.28
C PRO A 27 3.71 0.57 -7.19
N ILE A 28 4.18 0.73 -5.95
CA ILE A 28 3.62 0.04 -4.80
C ILE A 28 2.36 0.79 -4.37
N THR A 29 1.19 0.19 -4.61
CA THR A 29 -0.12 0.79 -4.37
C THR A 29 -1.01 -0.05 -3.46
N ASP A 30 -0.44 -0.96 -2.65
CA ASP A 30 -1.25 -1.81 -1.78
C ASP A 30 -2.08 -0.95 -0.80
N PRO A 31 -3.42 -1.11 -0.74
CA PRO A 31 -4.29 -0.29 0.09
C PRO A 31 -3.93 -0.30 1.57
N ILE A 32 -3.25 -1.34 2.06
CA ILE A 32 -2.85 -1.42 3.47
C ILE A 32 -1.97 -0.23 3.86
N PHE A 33 -1.10 0.23 2.96
CA PHE A 33 -0.17 1.31 3.23
C PHE A 33 -0.84 2.68 3.27
N PHE A 34 -2.11 2.81 2.87
CA PHE A 34 -2.85 4.07 2.90
C PHE A 34 -3.83 4.15 4.08
N LYS A 35 -3.87 3.11 4.92
CA LYS A 35 -4.68 3.09 6.14
C LYS A 35 -3.93 3.81 7.27
N PRO A 36 -4.64 4.49 8.20
CA PRO A 36 -4.03 5.09 9.38
C PRO A 36 -3.20 4.11 10.22
N SER A 37 -3.59 2.83 10.23
CA SER A 37 -2.89 1.76 10.95
C SER A 37 -1.48 1.47 10.41
N ALA A 38 -1.17 1.82 9.17
CA ALA A 38 0.15 1.63 8.59
C ALA A 38 1.15 2.71 9.02
N LYS A 39 0.69 3.81 9.64
CA LYS A 39 1.55 4.96 9.91
C LYS A 39 2.81 4.61 10.72
N SER A 40 2.66 3.92 11.85
CA SER A 40 3.82 3.55 12.68
C SER A 40 4.81 2.66 11.93
N LEU A 41 4.30 1.67 11.20
CA LEU A 41 5.12 0.78 10.37
C LEU A 41 5.94 1.57 9.33
N LEU A 42 5.30 2.52 8.64
CA LEU A 42 5.94 3.33 7.61
C LEU A 42 6.94 4.32 8.21
N ASP A 43 6.61 4.95 9.35
CA ASP A 43 7.48 5.87 10.07
C ASP A 43 8.75 5.14 10.57
N ASP A 44 8.60 3.93 11.14
CA ASP A 44 9.71 3.11 11.62
C ASP A 44 10.62 2.66 10.47
N LEU A 45 10.02 2.22 9.35
CA LEU A 45 10.75 1.84 8.14
C LEU A 45 11.55 3.02 7.57
N CYS A 46 10.94 4.19 7.53
CA CYS A 46 11.57 5.43 7.08
C CYS A 46 12.74 5.85 7.98
N ALA A 47 12.52 5.83 9.29
CA ALA A 47 13.52 6.19 10.28
C ALA A 47 14.76 5.27 10.20
N ALA A 48 14.56 3.96 9.97
CA ALA A 48 15.64 2.99 9.84
C ALA A 48 16.57 3.27 8.64
N HIS A 49 16.09 3.97 7.61
CA HIS A 49 16.82 4.21 6.36
C HIS A 49 17.06 5.70 6.04
N GLY A 50 16.71 6.61 6.97
CA GLY A 50 16.89 8.05 6.77
C GLY A 50 16.05 8.61 5.60
N VAL A 51 14.92 7.98 5.30
CA VAL A 51 13.99 8.38 4.23
C VAL A 51 12.78 9.05 4.87
N PHE A 52 12.18 10.02 4.19
CA PHE A 52 10.86 10.53 4.51
C PHE A 52 9.85 10.00 3.50
N MET A 53 8.68 9.57 3.97
CA MET A 53 7.60 9.08 3.13
C MET A 53 6.35 9.95 3.26
N HIS A 54 5.78 10.31 2.12
CA HIS A 54 4.47 10.95 2.03
C HIS A 54 3.47 10.03 1.31
N GLN A 55 2.36 9.73 1.98
CA GLN A 55 1.24 9.00 1.41
C GLN A 55 0.38 9.97 0.58
N ASP A 56 0.52 9.94 -0.74
CA ASP A 56 -0.33 10.70 -1.66
C ASP A 56 -1.66 9.94 -1.86
N LEU A 57 -2.59 10.14 -0.92
CA LEU A 57 -3.88 9.44 -0.89
C LEU A 57 -4.73 9.70 -2.14
N ARG A 58 -4.56 10.86 -2.80
CA ARG A 58 -5.30 11.20 -4.02
C ARG A 58 -4.86 10.36 -5.21
N ARG A 59 -3.55 10.12 -5.32
CA ARG A 59 -2.96 9.34 -6.41
C ARG A 59 -2.72 7.88 -6.04
N SER A 60 -2.94 7.51 -4.77
CA SER A 60 -2.63 6.17 -4.22
C SER A 60 -1.19 5.76 -4.48
N VAL A 61 -0.24 6.67 -4.22
CA VAL A 61 1.20 6.41 -4.35
C VAL A 61 1.95 6.81 -3.09
N LEU A 62 3.05 6.13 -2.82
CA LEU A 62 3.99 6.49 -1.76
C LEU A 62 5.14 7.31 -2.36
N ARG A 63 5.33 8.54 -1.90
CA ARG A 63 6.45 9.41 -2.30
C ARG A 63 7.56 9.31 -1.28
N LEU A 64 8.76 8.98 -1.74
CA LEU A 64 9.97 8.84 -0.93
C LEU A 64 10.90 10.02 -1.19
N TYR A 65 11.54 10.48 -0.12
CA TYR A 65 12.51 11.57 -0.13
C TYR A 65 13.70 11.16 0.72
N GLY A 66 14.91 11.13 0.15
CA GLY A 66 16.10 10.67 0.84
C GLY A 66 17.22 10.36 -0.14
N GLY A 67 18.28 9.73 0.35
CA GLY A 67 19.34 9.19 -0.51
C GLY A 67 18.89 7.91 -1.23
N ASP A 68 19.45 7.67 -2.41
CA ASP A 68 19.05 6.56 -3.30
C ASP A 68 19.14 5.19 -2.61
N GLU A 69 20.22 4.93 -1.86
CA GLU A 69 20.39 3.66 -1.12
C GLU A 69 19.28 3.44 -0.07
N GLY A 70 18.88 4.50 0.64
CA GLY A 70 17.79 4.43 1.60
C GLY A 70 16.45 4.18 0.92
N ILE A 71 16.21 4.84 -0.21
CA ILE A 71 15.01 4.66 -1.03
C ILE A 71 14.91 3.21 -1.51
N GLU A 72 15.98 2.66 -2.09
CA GLU A 72 16.02 1.28 -2.57
C GLU A 72 15.77 0.27 -1.44
N GLN A 73 16.27 0.55 -0.24
CA GLN A 73 16.04 -0.32 0.92
C GLN A 73 14.60 -0.24 1.43
N VAL A 74 13.98 0.94 1.41
CA VAL A 74 12.56 1.12 1.74
C VAL A 74 11.68 0.40 0.71
N GLU A 75 11.96 0.54 -0.58
CA GLU A 75 11.22 -0.15 -1.65
C GLU A 75 11.27 -1.67 -1.50
N ARG A 76 12.46 -2.23 -1.26
CA ARG A 76 12.62 -3.68 -1.01
C ARG A 76 11.79 -4.15 0.18
N SER A 77 11.79 -3.39 1.29
CA SER A 77 11.00 -3.73 2.48
C SER A 77 9.50 -3.65 2.23
N LEU A 78 9.03 -2.64 1.48
CA LEU A 78 7.63 -2.51 1.09
C LEU A 78 7.20 -3.65 0.17
N ALA A 79 8.02 -4.00 -0.83
CA ALA A 79 7.77 -5.12 -1.74
C ALA A 79 7.71 -6.46 -0.99
N ALA A 80 8.64 -6.70 -0.07
CA ALA A 80 8.61 -7.88 0.79
C ALA A 80 7.32 -7.94 1.63
N LYS A 81 6.86 -6.80 2.16
CA LYS A 81 5.61 -6.74 2.92
C LYS A 81 4.39 -7.04 2.05
N CYS A 82 4.37 -6.54 0.81
CA CYS A 82 3.33 -6.90 -0.16
C CYS A 82 3.31 -8.41 -0.42
N ALA A 83 4.48 -9.05 -0.59
CA ALA A 83 4.57 -10.48 -0.81
C ALA A 83 4.04 -11.27 0.40
N GLU A 84 4.45 -10.91 1.62
CA GLU A 84 3.96 -11.52 2.86
C GLU A 84 2.43 -11.43 2.99
N LEU A 85 1.86 -10.26 2.70
CA LEU A 85 0.41 -10.05 2.78
C LEU A 85 -0.36 -10.83 1.73
N LYS A 86 0.21 -11.01 0.52
CA LYS A 86 -0.37 -11.85 -0.52
C LYS A 86 -0.36 -13.32 -0.14
N GLU A 87 0.71 -13.80 0.51
CA GLU A 87 0.77 -15.18 1.01
C GLU A 87 -0.25 -15.44 2.12
N GLN A 88 -0.53 -14.43 2.96
CA GLN A 88 -1.50 -14.53 4.06
C GLN A 88 -2.95 -14.28 3.61
N SER A 89 -3.19 -13.85 2.37
CA SER A 89 -4.51 -13.49 1.87
C SER A 89 -4.99 -14.50 0.82
N HIS A 90 -6.15 -15.11 1.08
CA HIS A 90 -6.81 -16.01 0.14
C HIS A 90 -8.12 -15.41 -0.34
N THR A 91 -8.17 -15.05 -1.63
CA THR A 91 -9.40 -14.58 -2.27
C THR A 91 -10.20 -15.78 -2.76
N VAL A 92 -11.44 -15.92 -2.26
CA VAL A 92 -12.41 -16.89 -2.76
C VAL A 92 -13.47 -16.11 -3.54
N THR A 93 -13.49 -16.29 -4.87
CA THR A 93 -14.55 -15.73 -5.71
C THR A 93 -15.81 -16.56 -5.54
N LEU A 94 -16.92 -15.91 -5.20
CA LEU A 94 -18.21 -16.55 -5.06
C LEU A 94 -19.03 -16.34 -6.33
N ASP A 95 -19.57 -17.43 -6.88
CA ASP A 95 -20.66 -17.38 -7.86
C ASP A 95 -22.01 -17.13 -7.16
N THR A 96 -23.09 -17.01 -7.94
CA THR A 96 -24.43 -16.71 -7.42
C THR A 96 -24.91 -17.74 -6.37
N GLU A 97 -24.60 -19.02 -6.57
CA GLU A 97 -25.06 -20.09 -5.68
C GLU A 97 -24.26 -20.13 -4.37
N THR A 98 -22.93 -20.02 -4.47
CA THR A 98 -22.02 -19.96 -3.32
C THR A 98 -22.18 -18.68 -2.51
N LEU A 99 -22.51 -17.55 -3.16
CA LEU A 99 -22.89 -16.31 -2.48
C LEU A 99 -24.22 -16.49 -1.72
N ALA A 100 -25.24 -17.06 -2.36
CA ALA A 100 -26.52 -17.32 -1.71
C ALA A 100 -26.36 -18.25 -0.50
N PHE A 101 -25.51 -19.27 -0.59
CA PHE A 101 -25.15 -20.14 0.52
C PHE A 101 -24.44 -19.36 1.65
N ALA A 102 -23.44 -18.55 1.33
CA ALA A 102 -22.71 -17.75 2.30
C ALA A 102 -23.66 -16.83 3.10
N LEU A 103 -24.60 -16.17 2.41
CA LEU A 103 -25.60 -15.28 3.02
C LEU A 103 -26.66 -16.03 3.84
N LYS A 104 -27.07 -17.24 3.43
CA LYS A 104 -28.08 -18.06 4.12
C LYS A 104 -27.58 -18.78 5.38
N GLY A 105 -26.35 -18.51 5.80
CA GLY A 105 -25.78 -19.07 7.04
C GLY A 105 -24.42 -19.72 6.86
N GLY A 106 -23.92 -19.88 5.63
CA GLY A 106 -22.56 -20.34 5.38
C GLY A 106 -21.51 -19.45 6.06
N PHE A 107 -21.70 -18.12 6.04
CA PHE A 107 -20.81 -17.20 6.75
C PHE A 107 -20.84 -17.38 8.28
N ARG A 108 -21.99 -17.75 8.86
CA ARG A 108 -22.06 -18.07 10.30
C ARG A 108 -21.19 -19.27 10.64
N GLN A 109 -21.07 -20.25 9.76
CA GLN A 109 -20.20 -21.41 9.96
C GLN A 109 -18.72 -20.99 9.97
N ILE A 110 -18.33 -20.06 9.09
CA ILE A 110 -16.98 -19.47 9.07
C ILE A 110 -16.70 -18.72 10.38
N VAL A 111 -17.65 -17.91 10.85
CA VAL A 111 -17.54 -17.19 12.13
C VAL A 111 -17.43 -18.15 13.31
N THR A 112 -18.18 -19.25 13.32
CA THR A 112 -18.10 -20.29 14.36
C THR A 112 -16.73 -20.99 14.36
N ALA A 113 -16.17 -21.26 13.18
CA ALA A 113 -14.88 -21.94 13.06
C ALA A 113 -13.68 -21.04 13.44
N LEU A 114 -13.72 -19.75 13.08
CA LEU A 114 -12.58 -18.83 13.22
C LEU A 114 -12.69 -17.87 14.42
N GLY A 115 -13.88 -17.73 15.00
CA GLY A 115 -14.19 -16.83 16.10
C GLY A 115 -14.71 -15.46 15.63
N LYS A 116 -15.67 -14.90 16.37
CA LYS A 116 -16.37 -13.65 16.02
C LYS A 116 -15.46 -12.45 15.80
N ASP A 117 -14.36 -12.37 16.55
CA ASP A 117 -13.47 -11.20 16.52
C ASP A 117 -12.45 -11.26 15.38
N LYS A 118 -12.38 -12.39 14.67
CA LYS A 118 -11.39 -12.64 13.61
C LYS A 118 -11.99 -12.61 12.21
N VAL A 119 -13.31 -12.47 12.08
CA VAL A 119 -14.00 -12.54 10.79
C VAL A 119 -14.85 -11.29 10.59
N LYS A 120 -14.58 -10.56 9.50
CA LYS A 120 -15.38 -9.41 9.06
C LYS A 120 -15.94 -9.72 7.67
N LEU A 121 -17.23 -9.50 7.47
CA LEU A 121 -17.84 -9.49 6.13
C LEU A 121 -17.89 -8.05 5.64
N ASP A 122 -17.25 -7.79 4.50
CA ASP A 122 -17.36 -6.51 3.80
C ASP A 122 -18.03 -6.77 2.44
N ILE A 123 -19.20 -6.18 2.20
CA ILE A 123 -19.94 -6.32 0.95
C ILE A 123 -19.77 -5.02 0.19
N ILE A 124 -18.95 -5.04 -0.86
CA ILE A 124 -18.73 -3.90 -1.73
C ILE A 124 -19.57 -4.12 -2.99
N SER A 125 -20.61 -3.32 -3.18
CA SER A 125 -21.38 -3.32 -4.43
C SER A 125 -20.48 -2.77 -5.54
N ASN A 126 -20.17 -3.56 -6.56
CA ASN A 126 -19.58 -3.02 -7.78
C ASN A 126 -20.69 -2.26 -8.54
N PRO A 127 -20.50 -0.99 -8.92
CA PRO A 127 -21.42 -0.30 -9.82
C PRO A 127 -21.45 -0.94 -11.22
#